data_AF-A0A2S8SQM9-F1
#
_entry.id   AF-A0A2S8SQM9-F1
#
_cell.length_a   1.000
_cell.length_b   1.000
_cell.length_c   1.000
_cell.angle_alpha   90.00
_cell.angle_beta   90.00
_cell.angle_gamma   90.00
#
_symmetry.space_group_name_H-M   'P 1'
#
loop_
_entity.id
_entity.type
_entity.pdbx_description
1 polymer ?
#
loop_
_entity_poly.entity_id
_entity_poly.type
_entity_poly.pdbx_seq_one_letter_code
_entity_poly.pdbx_strand_id
1 'polypeptide(L)'
;MNISNRQGSQHWLQIAVNRAPNVLLDVLRPALELDSNATIEWRSPLAADDFREYRDMTALRELGIETLPMRPLADFWPQRGPVWDALGKSSDGQLIFLEAKAHIAEMDSPASKASPDSLARIQKSLQEARQFFAPGSTADWSQNFYQYANRLAHHYLFRHENELPSHMIFLYFLNATDMSGPKSEAEWLTAIATLHSALGLSQIDRIGVHEVFMDVSPLKALICRETSL
;
A
#
# COMPACT_ATOMS: atom_id res chain seq x y z
N MET A 1 17.49 -18.68 -7.49
CA MET A 1 16.14 -18.47 -6.92
C MET A 1 15.24 -18.06 -8.07
N ASN A 2 14.26 -18.89 -8.44
CA ASN A 2 13.44 -18.65 -9.63
C ASN A 2 12.57 -17.41 -9.44
N ILE A 3 12.97 -16.28 -10.05
CA ILE A 3 12.01 -15.23 -10.41
C ILE A 3 11.20 -15.80 -11.59
N SER A 4 10.23 -16.67 -11.30
CA SER A 4 9.34 -17.22 -12.33
C SER A 4 8.41 -16.13 -12.82
N ASN A 5 8.40 -15.79 -14.12
CA ASN A 5 7.29 -15.27 -14.93
C ASN A 5 6.33 -14.20 -14.35
N ARG A 6 6.68 -13.50 -13.26
CA ARG A 6 5.85 -12.47 -12.66
C ARG A 6 6.07 -11.16 -13.42
N GLN A 7 4.98 -10.46 -13.71
CA GLN A 7 4.93 -9.14 -14.33
C GLN A 7 4.18 -8.19 -13.39
N GLY A 8 4.29 -6.89 -13.64
CA GLY A 8 3.55 -5.86 -12.94
C GLY A 8 4.09 -5.54 -11.55
N SER A 9 3.25 -4.91 -10.73
CA SER A 9 3.67 -4.29 -9.47
C SER A 9 4.29 -5.30 -8.50
N GLN A 10 3.70 -6.49 -8.40
CA GLN A 10 4.21 -7.56 -7.56
C GLN A 10 5.64 -7.97 -7.91
N HIS A 11 5.97 -8.09 -9.21
CA HIS A 11 7.32 -8.42 -9.66
C HIS A 11 8.34 -7.36 -9.24
N TRP A 12 8.05 -6.10 -9.54
CA TRP A 12 8.95 -4.98 -9.25
C TRP A 12 9.12 -4.76 -7.75
N LEU A 13 8.06 -4.92 -6.97
CA LEU A 13 8.11 -4.81 -5.51
C LEU A 13 8.96 -5.92 -4.89
N GLN A 14 8.84 -7.16 -5.37
CA GLN A 14 9.68 -8.27 -4.88
C GLN A 14 11.17 -8.01 -5.12
N ILE A 15 11.53 -7.47 -6.29
CA ILE A 15 12.91 -7.07 -6.58
C ILE A 15 13.34 -5.89 -5.69
N ALA A 16 12.51 -4.87 -5.57
CA ALA A 16 12.79 -3.69 -4.75
C ALA A 16 13.06 -4.07 -3.29
N VAL A 17 12.21 -4.93 -2.69
CA VAL A 17 12.35 -5.37 -1.30
C VAL A 17 13.54 -6.30 -1.10
N ASN A 18 13.74 -7.29 -1.97
CA ASN A 18 14.69 -8.38 -1.69
C ASN A 18 16.08 -8.16 -2.28
N ARG A 19 16.22 -7.30 -3.29
CA ARG A 19 17.48 -7.12 -4.02
C ARG A 19 17.95 -5.68 -4.06
N ALA A 20 17.04 -4.72 -3.92
CA ALA A 20 17.36 -3.30 -3.96
C ALA A 20 16.74 -2.51 -2.79
N PRO A 21 16.78 -3.01 -1.53
CA PRO A 21 16.05 -2.38 -0.43
C PRO A 21 16.51 -0.93 -0.17
N ASN A 22 17.78 -0.61 -0.47
CA ASN A 22 18.29 0.76 -0.36
C ASN A 22 17.69 1.69 -1.43
N VAL A 23 17.49 1.21 -2.66
CA VAL A 23 16.84 2.01 -3.71
C VAL A 23 15.39 2.30 -3.34
N LEU A 24 14.69 1.32 -2.77
CA LEU A 24 13.33 1.52 -2.26
C LEU A 24 13.33 2.47 -1.06
N LEU A 25 14.24 2.29 -0.11
CA LEU A 25 14.40 3.17 1.05
C LEU A 25 14.62 4.64 0.64
N ASP A 26 15.50 4.90 -0.32
CA ASP A 26 15.79 6.26 -0.78
C ASP A 26 14.55 6.97 -1.34
N VAL A 27 13.68 6.22 -2.02
CA VAL A 27 12.42 6.72 -2.57
C VAL A 27 11.35 6.93 -1.48
N LEU A 28 11.31 6.05 -0.47
CA LEU A 28 10.34 6.16 0.64
C LEU A 28 10.73 7.21 1.69
N ARG A 29 12.03 7.48 1.83
CA ARG A 29 12.61 8.30 2.91
C ARG A 29 11.98 9.69 3.03
N PRO A 30 11.77 10.47 1.95
CA PRO A 30 11.13 11.78 2.06
C PRO A 30 9.69 11.70 2.56
N ALA A 31 8.91 10.73 2.07
CA ALA A 31 7.51 10.55 2.44
C ALA A 31 7.34 10.12 3.90
N LEU A 32 8.24 9.25 4.37
CA LEU A 32 8.24 8.76 5.75
C LEU A 32 8.99 9.69 6.72
N GLU A 33 9.54 10.81 6.24
CA GLU A 33 10.36 11.74 7.03
C GLU A 33 11.48 11.05 7.82
N LEU A 34 12.09 10.01 7.23
CA LEU A 34 13.08 9.17 7.91
C LEU A 34 14.45 9.84 8.00
N ASP A 35 15.04 9.81 9.21
CA ASP A 35 16.43 10.23 9.46
C ASP A 35 17.41 9.55 8.51
N SER A 36 18.48 10.24 8.11
CA SER A 36 19.46 9.74 7.12
C SER A 36 20.03 8.35 7.41
N ASN A 37 20.16 7.99 8.70
CA ASN A 37 20.67 6.69 9.15
C ASN A 37 19.57 5.65 9.40
N ALA A 38 18.30 6.03 9.29
CA ALA A 38 17.19 5.12 9.48
C ALA A 38 17.13 4.07 8.36
N THR A 39 16.76 2.85 8.75
CA THR A 39 16.60 1.68 7.87
C THR A 39 15.17 1.17 7.94
N ILE A 40 14.74 0.41 6.93
CA ILE A 40 13.47 -0.34 6.95
C ILE A 40 13.79 -1.83 6.98
N GLU A 41 13.31 -2.52 8.00
CA GLU A 41 13.25 -3.97 8.05
C GLU A 41 11.96 -4.44 7.37
N TRP A 42 12.11 -5.01 6.17
CA TRP A 42 10.97 -5.58 5.44
C TRP A 42 10.56 -6.93 6.03
N ARG A 43 9.25 -7.11 6.21
CA ARG A 43 8.61 -8.34 6.69
C ARG A 43 7.90 -9.10 5.57
N SER A 44 7.49 -8.37 4.53
CA SER A 44 6.80 -8.92 3.36
C SER A 44 7.04 -8.01 2.16
N PRO A 45 7.14 -8.55 0.93
CA PRO A 45 7.23 -9.97 0.59
C PRO A 45 8.70 -10.41 0.62
N LEU A 46 9.05 -11.43 1.41
CA LEU A 46 10.42 -11.93 1.50
C LEU A 46 10.61 -13.21 0.69
N ALA A 47 11.73 -13.32 -0.02
CA ALA A 47 12.06 -14.51 -0.81
C ALA A 47 12.21 -15.77 0.06
N ALA A 48 12.65 -15.61 1.32
CA ALA A 48 12.76 -16.69 2.28
C ALA A 48 11.40 -17.20 2.80
N ASP A 49 10.32 -16.45 2.54
CA ASP A 49 8.94 -16.77 2.90
C ASP A 49 8.06 -16.80 1.64
N ASP A 50 8.61 -17.32 0.54
CA ASP A 50 7.93 -17.51 -0.75
C ASP A 50 7.19 -16.27 -1.30
N PHE A 51 7.67 -15.08 -0.94
CA PHE A 51 7.06 -13.79 -1.26
C PHE A 51 5.61 -13.68 -0.79
N ARG A 52 5.30 -14.27 0.37
CA ARG A 52 3.98 -14.25 0.96
C ARG A 52 3.52 -12.82 1.26
N GLU A 53 2.27 -12.55 0.95
CA GLU A 53 1.56 -11.32 1.29
C GLU A 53 0.58 -11.58 2.44
N TYR A 54 0.38 -10.56 3.27
CA TYR A 54 -0.30 -10.71 4.55
C TYR A 54 -1.53 -9.81 4.64
N ARG A 55 -2.45 -10.17 5.55
CA ARG A 55 -3.68 -9.43 5.82
C ARG A 55 -4.16 -9.63 7.24
N ASP A 56 -5.20 -8.89 7.60
CA ASP A 56 -5.88 -8.95 8.89
C ASP A 56 -4.88 -8.84 10.07
N MET A 57 -5.20 -9.43 11.24
CA MET A 57 -4.29 -9.43 12.40
C MET A 57 -2.95 -10.12 12.13
N THR A 58 -2.85 -10.99 11.12
CA THR A 58 -1.56 -11.62 10.78
C THR A 58 -0.58 -10.58 10.22
N ALA A 59 -1.03 -9.65 9.38
CA ALA A 59 -0.19 -8.54 8.91
C ALA A 59 0.31 -7.65 10.06
N LEU A 60 -0.54 -7.39 11.05
CA LEU A 60 -0.16 -6.62 12.24
C LEU A 60 0.89 -7.36 13.08
N ARG A 61 0.77 -8.68 13.25
CA ARG A 61 1.76 -9.50 13.97
C ARG A 61 3.12 -9.53 13.29
N GLU A 62 3.19 -9.55 11.96
CA GLU A 62 4.47 -9.42 11.24
C GLU A 62 5.21 -8.11 11.59
N LEU A 63 4.45 -7.06 11.93
CA LEU A 63 4.98 -5.77 12.37
C LEU A 63 5.20 -5.67 13.90
N GLY A 64 4.96 -6.76 14.63
CA GLY A 64 5.10 -6.86 16.08
C GLY A 64 3.89 -6.32 16.87
N ILE A 65 2.72 -6.20 16.24
CA ILE A 65 1.48 -5.74 16.86
C ILE A 65 0.55 -6.94 17.13
N GLU A 66 0.56 -7.42 18.38
CA GLU A 66 -0.27 -8.57 18.79
C GLU A 66 -1.75 -8.24 18.93
N THR A 67 -2.05 -7.01 19.37
CA THR A 67 -3.40 -6.53 19.63
C THR A 67 -3.53 -5.05 19.26
N LEU A 68 -4.72 -4.66 18.82
CA LEU A 68 -5.09 -3.25 18.65
C LEU A 68 -5.61 -2.71 20.00
N PRO A 69 -4.96 -1.69 20.60
CA PRO A 69 -5.19 -1.31 21.99
C PRO A 69 -6.56 -0.68 22.27
N MET A 70 -7.15 0.01 21.29
CA MET A 70 -8.35 0.83 21.47
C MET A 70 -9.57 0.21 20.79
N ARG A 71 -9.42 -0.25 19.55
CA ARG A 71 -10.50 -0.84 18.75
C ARG A 71 -10.03 -2.08 18.02
N PRO A 72 -10.54 -3.28 18.39
CA PRO A 72 -10.21 -4.52 17.70
C PRO A 72 -10.56 -4.49 16.22
N LEU A 73 -9.73 -5.14 15.38
CA LEU A 73 -9.98 -5.22 13.94
C LEU A 73 -11.31 -5.89 13.63
N ALA A 74 -11.68 -6.94 14.38
CA ALA A 74 -12.92 -7.67 14.17
C ALA A 74 -14.18 -6.80 14.38
N ASP A 75 -14.10 -5.76 15.21
CA ASP A 75 -15.21 -4.83 15.45
C ASP A 75 -15.30 -3.78 14.34
N PHE A 76 -14.18 -3.49 13.68
CA PHE A 76 -14.11 -2.53 12.59
C PHE A 76 -14.39 -3.17 11.23
N TRP A 77 -13.79 -4.30 10.89
CA TRP A 77 -13.86 -4.93 9.56
C TRP A 77 -14.18 -6.43 9.67
N PRO A 78 -14.93 -7.03 8.73
CA PRO A 78 -15.11 -8.48 8.71
C PRO A 78 -13.78 -9.19 8.47
N GLN A 79 -13.72 -10.49 8.75
CA GLN A 79 -12.56 -11.29 8.33
C GLN A 79 -12.37 -11.15 6.82
N ARG A 80 -11.12 -11.26 6.37
CA ARG A 80 -10.74 -11.11 4.97
C ARG A 80 -10.68 -9.66 4.48
N GLY A 81 -9.99 -8.83 5.25
CA GLY A 81 -9.57 -7.50 4.87
C GLY A 81 -8.51 -7.48 3.74
N PRO A 82 -7.96 -6.30 3.46
CA PRO A 82 -7.01 -6.10 2.37
C PRO A 82 -5.76 -6.95 2.58
N VAL A 83 -5.28 -7.50 1.47
CA VAL A 83 -3.92 -8.04 1.37
C VAL A 83 -2.98 -6.88 1.09
N TRP A 84 -1.88 -6.85 1.83
CA TRP A 84 -0.82 -5.85 1.71
C TRP A 84 0.31 -6.40 0.85
N ASP A 85 0.68 -5.65 -0.19
CA ASP A 85 1.74 -6.06 -1.11
C ASP A 85 3.11 -6.07 -0.42
N ALA A 86 3.35 -5.13 0.50
CA ALA A 86 4.51 -5.17 1.40
C ALA A 86 4.20 -4.65 2.81
N LEU A 87 5.01 -5.13 3.75
CA LEU A 87 5.02 -4.73 5.17
C LEU A 87 6.46 -4.43 5.58
N GLY A 88 6.67 -3.29 6.24
CA GLY A 88 7.99 -2.90 6.74
C GLY A 88 7.92 -2.21 8.09
N LYS A 89 9.00 -2.28 8.84
CA LYS A 89 9.17 -1.55 10.10
C LYS A 89 10.46 -0.75 10.05
N SER A 90 10.37 0.55 10.23
CA SER A 90 11.57 1.39 10.27
C SER A 90 12.27 1.29 11.62
N SER A 91 13.56 1.63 11.65
CA SER A 91 14.39 1.59 12.86
C SER A 91 13.94 2.56 13.96
N ASP A 92 13.22 3.63 13.60
CA ASP A 92 12.57 4.59 14.51
C ASP A 92 11.15 4.15 14.93
N GLY A 93 10.68 2.98 14.47
CA GLY A 93 9.46 2.34 14.94
C GLY A 93 8.21 2.61 14.12
N GLN A 94 8.30 3.32 12.99
CA GLN A 94 7.16 3.49 12.07
C GLN A 94 6.76 2.16 11.43
N LEU A 95 5.45 1.95 11.28
CA LEU A 95 4.87 0.75 10.69
C LEU A 95 4.42 1.07 9.26
N ILE A 96 4.94 0.33 8.28
CA ILE A 96 4.74 0.63 6.86
C ILE A 96 3.83 -0.44 6.26
N PHE A 97 2.68 0.00 5.75
CA PHE A 97 1.77 -0.80 4.92
C PHE A 97 1.84 -0.26 3.50
N LEU A 98 2.09 -1.12 2.52
CA LEU A 98 2.33 -0.70 1.15
C LEU A 98 1.44 -1.44 0.15
N GLU A 99 0.89 -0.65 -0.77
CA GLU A 99 0.15 -1.10 -1.95
C GLU A 99 0.92 -0.62 -3.19
N ALA A 100 1.28 -1.53 -4.10
CA ALA A 100 2.02 -1.20 -5.30
C ALA A 100 1.15 -1.25 -6.56
N LYS A 101 1.46 -0.39 -7.51
CA LYS A 101 0.81 -0.31 -8.83
C LYS A 101 1.85 -0.14 -9.94
N ALA A 102 1.66 -0.82 -11.06
CA ALA A 102 2.53 -0.73 -12.23
C ALA A 102 1.79 -0.33 -13.52
N HIS A 103 0.46 -0.34 -13.54
CA HIS A 103 -0.33 0.21 -14.65
C HIS A 103 -1.64 0.85 -14.19
N ILE A 104 -2.13 1.85 -14.93
CA ILE A 104 -3.30 2.66 -14.52
C ILE A 104 -4.56 1.80 -14.34
N ALA A 105 -4.75 0.77 -15.18
CA ALA A 105 -5.93 -0.09 -15.06
C ALA A 105 -6.00 -0.88 -13.73
N GLU A 106 -4.90 -1.00 -12.96
CA GLU A 106 -4.95 -1.60 -11.61
C GLU A 106 -5.62 -0.67 -10.59
N MET A 107 -5.80 0.62 -10.90
CA MET A 107 -6.53 1.54 -10.04
C MET A 107 -8.04 1.31 -10.11
N ASP A 108 -8.55 0.79 -11.23
CA ASP A 108 -9.97 0.54 -11.41
C ASP A 108 -10.39 -0.77 -10.73
N SER A 109 -10.59 -0.68 -9.41
CA SER A 109 -11.10 -1.80 -8.63
C SER A 109 -12.63 -1.75 -8.53
N PRO A 110 -13.33 -2.88 -8.79
CA PRO A 110 -14.78 -2.95 -8.67
C PRO A 110 -15.23 -2.87 -7.21
N ALA A 111 -16.53 -2.67 -7.03
CA ALA A 111 -17.20 -2.67 -5.74
C ALA A 111 -16.93 -3.94 -4.90
N SER A 112 -17.17 -3.81 -3.59
CA SER A 112 -17.08 -4.94 -2.66
C SER A 112 -17.94 -6.13 -3.12
N LYS A 113 -17.35 -7.33 -3.08
CA LYS A 113 -18.04 -8.61 -3.38
C LYS A 113 -18.46 -9.36 -2.11
N ALA A 114 -18.55 -8.65 -0.98
CA ALA A 114 -18.87 -9.24 0.31
C ALA A 114 -20.33 -9.72 0.38
N SER A 115 -20.60 -10.68 1.28
CA SER A 115 -21.98 -11.05 1.62
C SER A 115 -22.73 -9.86 2.26
N PRO A 116 -24.08 -9.83 2.23
CA PRO A 116 -24.85 -8.73 2.80
C PRO A 116 -24.48 -8.38 4.25
N ASP A 117 -24.30 -9.39 5.10
CA ASP A 117 -23.94 -9.18 6.51
C ASP A 117 -22.55 -8.56 6.69
N SER A 118 -21.59 -8.95 5.84
CA SER A 118 -20.25 -8.36 5.84
C SER A 118 -20.23 -6.98 5.21
N LEU A 119 -21.09 -6.75 4.22
CA LEU A 119 -21.18 -5.48 3.48
C LEU A 119 -21.63 -4.34 4.39
N ALA A 120 -22.61 -4.57 5.28
CA ALA A 120 -23.06 -3.55 6.22
C ALA A 120 -21.93 -3.07 7.14
N ARG A 121 -21.08 -4.00 7.62
CA ARG A 121 -19.89 -3.65 8.42
C ARG A 121 -18.91 -2.86 7.58
N ILE A 122 -18.54 -3.35 6.39
CA ILE A 122 -17.62 -2.68 5.45
C ILE A 122 -18.08 -1.24 5.16
N GLN A 123 -19.36 -1.04 4.83
CA GLN A 123 -19.91 0.26 4.51
C GLN A 123 -19.80 1.23 5.69
N LYS A 124 -20.08 0.76 6.91
CA LYS A 124 -19.90 1.55 8.13
C LYS A 124 -18.43 1.97 8.31
N SER A 125 -17.48 1.05 8.19
CA SER A 125 -16.05 1.34 8.37
C SER A 125 -15.52 2.30 7.30
N LEU A 126 -15.94 2.12 6.05
CA LEU A 126 -15.62 3.04 4.96
C LEU A 126 -16.22 4.43 5.20
N GLN A 127 -17.45 4.50 5.72
CA GLN A 127 -18.09 5.77 6.04
C GLN A 127 -17.35 6.52 7.14
N GLU A 128 -16.93 5.83 8.21
CA GLU A 128 -16.12 6.40 9.30
C GLU A 128 -14.80 6.96 8.74
N ALA A 129 -14.07 6.16 7.95
CA ALA A 129 -12.82 6.60 7.32
C ALA A 129 -13.02 7.77 6.34
N ARG A 130 -14.08 7.75 5.53
CA ARG A 130 -14.44 8.84 4.61
C ARG A 130 -14.75 10.13 5.37
N GLN A 131 -15.48 10.06 6.48
CA GLN A 131 -15.75 11.23 7.32
C GLN A 131 -14.46 11.83 7.88
N PHE A 132 -13.47 11.00 8.18
CA PHE A 132 -12.17 11.45 8.63
C PHE A 132 -11.31 12.07 7.51
N PHE A 133 -11.11 11.37 6.38
CA PHE A 133 -10.23 11.83 5.30
C PHE A 133 -10.86 12.88 4.37
N ALA A 134 -12.18 12.84 4.20
CA ALA A 134 -12.92 13.64 3.24
C ALA A 134 -14.22 14.18 3.87
N PRO A 135 -14.19 14.91 5.00
CA PRO A 135 -15.38 15.25 5.78
C PRO A 135 -16.49 15.93 4.96
N GLY A 136 -16.13 16.78 3.99
CA GLY A 136 -17.07 17.47 3.11
C GLY A 136 -17.63 16.64 1.94
N SER A 137 -17.14 15.42 1.72
CA SER A 137 -17.59 14.53 0.65
C SER A 137 -18.87 13.78 1.03
N THR A 138 -19.61 13.30 0.03
CA THR A 138 -20.71 12.33 0.18
C THR A 138 -20.48 11.08 -0.68
N ALA A 139 -19.26 10.90 -1.21
CA ALA A 139 -18.90 9.81 -2.08
C ALA A 139 -19.12 8.44 -1.40
N ASP A 140 -19.67 7.49 -2.16
CA ASP A 140 -19.80 6.09 -1.72
C ASP A 140 -18.50 5.33 -2.00
N TRP A 141 -17.69 5.17 -0.95
CA TRP A 141 -16.42 4.46 -0.97
C TRP A 141 -16.54 2.94 -1.15
N SER A 142 -17.75 2.38 -1.16
CA SER A 142 -17.98 0.95 -1.38
C SER A 142 -18.08 0.54 -2.87
N GLN A 143 -18.08 1.53 -3.78
CA GLN A 143 -18.24 1.35 -5.22
C GLN A 143 -16.88 1.34 -5.95
N ASN A 144 -16.63 2.34 -6.81
CA ASN A 144 -15.39 2.46 -7.58
C ASN A 144 -14.21 2.77 -6.65
N PHE A 145 -13.01 2.32 -7.05
CA PHE A 145 -11.78 2.51 -6.27
C PHE A 145 -11.84 1.89 -4.86
N TYR A 146 -12.70 0.88 -4.67
CA TYR A 146 -12.89 0.17 -3.40
C TYR A 146 -11.58 -0.32 -2.76
N GLN A 147 -10.60 -0.79 -3.56
CA GLN A 147 -9.31 -1.18 -3.01
C GLN A 147 -8.63 0.00 -2.33
N TYR A 148 -8.49 1.14 -3.01
CA TYR A 148 -7.90 2.33 -2.42
C TYR A 148 -8.64 2.76 -1.15
N ALA A 149 -9.97 2.82 -1.21
CA ALA A 149 -10.81 3.19 -0.08
C ALA A 149 -10.68 2.22 1.12
N ASN A 150 -10.55 0.92 0.88
CA ASN A 150 -10.39 -0.05 1.95
C ASN A 150 -8.99 -0.01 2.60
N ARG A 151 -7.93 0.37 1.86
CA ARG A 151 -6.60 0.65 2.43
C ARG A 151 -6.68 1.86 3.34
N LEU A 152 -7.34 2.94 2.90
CA LEU A 152 -7.58 4.11 3.75
C LEU A 152 -8.35 3.77 5.02
N ALA A 153 -9.40 2.94 4.94
CA ALA A 153 -10.15 2.54 6.12
C ALA A 153 -9.32 1.75 7.13
N HIS A 154 -8.44 0.86 6.67
CA HIS A 154 -7.54 0.15 7.58
C HIS A 154 -6.48 1.08 8.18
N HIS A 155 -5.94 2.00 7.38
CA HIS A 155 -5.01 3.00 7.89
C HIS A 155 -5.65 3.93 8.92
N TYR A 156 -6.92 4.35 8.71
CA TYR A 156 -7.72 5.05 9.72
C TYR A 156 -7.81 4.25 11.02
N LEU A 157 -8.16 2.96 10.95
CA LEU A 157 -8.23 2.10 12.13
C LEU A 157 -6.87 2.00 12.85
N PHE A 158 -5.77 1.82 12.11
CA PHE A 158 -4.46 1.59 12.71
C PHE A 158 -3.89 2.88 13.30
N ARG A 159 -3.87 3.96 12.51
CA ARG A 159 -3.24 5.22 12.89
C ARG A 159 -4.12 6.06 13.81
N HIS A 160 -5.38 6.27 13.42
CA HIS A 160 -6.26 7.19 14.13
C HIS A 160 -6.93 6.53 15.32
N GLU A 161 -7.64 5.42 15.10
CA GLU A 161 -8.42 4.78 16.17
C GLU A 161 -7.54 4.06 17.19
N ASN A 162 -6.38 3.56 16.78
CA ASN A 162 -5.48 2.76 17.62
C ASN A 162 -4.12 3.42 17.90
N GLU A 163 -3.94 4.67 17.47
CA GLU A 163 -2.74 5.48 17.77
C GLU A 163 -1.41 4.81 17.40
N LEU A 164 -1.41 3.92 16.39
CA LEU A 164 -0.18 3.31 15.90
C LEU A 164 0.58 4.29 15.01
N PRO A 165 1.93 4.27 15.01
CA PRO A 165 2.74 5.07 14.09
C PRO A 165 2.73 4.43 12.68
N SER A 166 1.54 4.14 12.15
CA SER A 166 1.40 3.50 10.84
C SER A 166 1.43 4.51 9.71
N HIS A 167 1.98 4.09 8.58
CA HIS A 167 2.09 4.82 7.32
C HIS A 167 1.52 3.93 6.21
N MET A 168 0.65 4.50 5.39
CA MET A 168 0.08 3.87 4.21
C MET A 168 0.80 4.41 2.98
N ILE A 169 1.49 3.55 2.24
CA ILE A 169 2.21 3.91 1.02
C ILE A 169 1.50 3.33 -0.19
N PHE A 170 1.11 4.18 -1.12
CA PHE A 170 0.75 3.78 -2.48
C PHE A 170 1.97 4.02 -3.38
N LEU A 171 2.63 2.93 -3.76
CA LEU A 171 3.83 2.94 -4.58
C LEU A 171 3.47 2.76 -6.06
N TYR A 172 3.81 3.73 -6.89
CA TYR A 172 3.55 3.73 -8.33
C TYR A 172 4.84 3.55 -9.10
N PHE A 173 4.96 2.44 -9.82
CA PHE A 173 6.12 2.18 -10.65
C PHE A 173 6.09 2.99 -11.95
N LEU A 174 7.21 3.60 -12.29
CA LEU A 174 7.47 4.22 -13.58
C LEU A 174 8.26 3.26 -14.46
N ASN A 175 8.02 3.31 -15.78
CA ASN A 175 8.78 2.54 -16.77
C ASN A 175 8.66 1.01 -16.61
N ALA A 176 7.58 0.53 -15.99
CA ALA A 176 7.17 -0.89 -15.92
C ALA A 176 6.64 -1.37 -17.29
N THR A 177 7.55 -1.48 -18.25
CA THR A 177 7.25 -1.77 -19.67
C THR A 177 6.62 -3.14 -19.90
N ASP A 178 6.79 -4.07 -18.96
CA ASP A 178 6.15 -5.39 -18.96
C ASP A 178 4.62 -5.31 -18.88
N MET A 179 4.07 -4.22 -18.31
CA MET A 179 2.62 -3.96 -18.23
C MET A 179 2.17 -2.76 -19.06
N SER A 180 3.03 -2.24 -19.95
CA SER A 180 2.81 -0.94 -20.61
C SER A 180 2.50 0.18 -19.59
N GLY A 181 3.20 0.16 -18.45
CA GLY A 181 3.00 1.10 -17.35
C GLY A 181 3.36 2.55 -17.69
N PRO A 182 2.91 3.52 -16.89
CA PRO A 182 3.24 4.93 -17.07
C PRO A 182 4.74 5.19 -17.09
N LYS A 183 5.15 6.20 -17.87
CA LYS A 183 6.57 6.57 -18.02
C LYS A 183 6.98 7.77 -17.17
N SER A 184 6.00 8.45 -16.57
CA SER A 184 6.19 9.68 -15.83
C SER A 184 5.24 9.77 -14.64
N GLU A 185 5.65 10.54 -13.62
CA GLU A 185 4.77 10.86 -12.48
C GLU A 185 3.52 11.60 -12.94
N ALA A 186 3.63 12.48 -13.95
CA ALA A 186 2.50 13.26 -14.47
C ALA A 186 1.34 12.38 -14.99
N GLU A 187 1.66 11.25 -15.63
CA GLU A 187 0.66 10.27 -16.07
C GLU A 187 -0.07 9.65 -14.88
N TRP A 188 0.67 9.26 -13.83
CA TRP A 188 0.07 8.74 -12.60
C TRP A 188 -0.75 9.79 -11.86
N LEU A 189 -0.24 11.01 -11.72
CA LEU A 189 -0.92 12.11 -11.04
C LEU A 189 -2.27 12.42 -11.67
N THR A 190 -2.41 12.26 -12.99
CA THR A 190 -3.71 12.40 -13.67
C THR A 190 -4.71 11.34 -13.23
N ALA A 191 -4.27 10.07 -13.15
CA ALA A 191 -5.10 8.97 -12.68
C ALA A 191 -5.43 9.09 -11.18
N ILE A 192 -4.45 9.47 -10.36
CA ILE A 192 -4.59 9.72 -8.92
C ILE A 192 -5.57 10.87 -8.68
N ALA A 193 -5.48 11.98 -9.41
CA ALA A 193 -6.43 13.08 -9.30
C ALA A 193 -7.86 12.65 -9.64
N THR A 194 -8.04 11.76 -10.62
CA THR A 194 -9.35 11.19 -10.96
C THR A 194 -9.91 10.34 -9.83
N LEU A 195 -9.07 9.47 -9.25
CA LEU A 195 -9.43 8.66 -8.09
C LEU A 195 -9.76 9.53 -6.86
N HIS A 196 -8.91 10.50 -6.53
CA HIS A 196 -9.11 11.40 -5.40
C HIS A 196 -10.39 12.21 -5.57
N SER A 197 -10.65 12.73 -6.77
CA SER A 197 -11.90 13.44 -7.07
C SER A 197 -13.12 12.55 -6.88
N ALA A 198 -13.09 11.31 -7.38
CA ALA A 198 -14.19 10.35 -7.22
C ALA A 198 -14.47 9.99 -5.76
N LEU A 199 -13.43 9.94 -4.91
CA LEU A 199 -13.55 9.67 -3.47
C LEU A 199 -13.79 10.95 -2.64
N GLY A 200 -13.69 12.13 -3.25
CA GLY A 200 -13.82 13.45 -2.60
C GLY A 200 -12.65 13.82 -1.70
N LEU A 201 -11.47 13.28 -1.99
CA LEU A 201 -10.23 13.52 -1.26
C LEU A 201 -9.56 14.80 -1.79
N SER A 202 -9.14 15.70 -0.88
CA SER A 202 -8.53 16.97 -1.26
C SER A 202 -7.05 17.09 -0.90
N GLN A 203 -6.58 16.53 0.23
CA GLN A 203 -5.15 16.43 0.64
C GLN A 203 -4.93 15.31 1.68
N ILE A 204 -4.55 14.10 1.24
CA ILE A 204 -4.38 12.92 2.14
C ILE A 204 -2.95 12.77 2.67
N ASP A 205 -1.99 13.40 1.99
CA ASP A 205 -0.55 13.41 2.29
C ASP A 205 -0.22 13.73 3.76
N ARG A 206 -1.08 14.51 4.42
CA ARG A 206 -0.85 14.98 5.80
C ARG A 206 -1.21 14.01 6.91
N ILE A 207 -1.75 12.82 6.62
CA ILE A 207 -2.21 11.89 7.66
C ILE A 207 -1.51 10.52 7.54
N GLY A 208 -0.23 10.53 7.16
CA GLY A 208 0.56 9.32 7.03
C GLY A 208 0.11 8.44 5.85
N VAL A 209 -0.56 8.99 4.85
CA VAL A 209 -0.87 8.34 3.57
C VAL A 209 0.00 8.99 2.52
N HIS A 210 0.73 8.23 1.72
CA HIS A 210 1.74 8.77 0.82
C HIS A 210 1.62 8.17 -0.57
N GLU A 211 1.60 9.05 -1.58
CA GLU A 211 1.75 8.67 -2.98
C GLU A 211 3.24 8.74 -3.32
N VAL A 212 3.84 7.61 -3.68
CA VAL A 212 5.29 7.53 -3.91
C VAL A 212 5.56 6.94 -5.29
N PHE A 213 6.50 7.51 -6.03
CA PHE A 213 6.84 7.10 -7.40
C PHE A 213 8.23 6.47 -7.44
N MET A 214 8.36 5.33 -8.14
CA MET A 214 9.64 4.64 -8.27
C MET A 214 9.90 4.19 -9.71
N ASP A 215 11.00 4.66 -10.29
CA ASP A 215 11.45 4.13 -11.58
C ASP A 215 12.02 2.72 -11.43
N VAL A 216 11.60 1.79 -12.30
CA VAL A 216 12.09 0.40 -12.29
C VAL A 216 13.46 0.24 -12.98
N SER A 217 13.99 1.26 -13.65
CA SER A 217 15.25 1.20 -14.40
C SER A 217 16.47 0.81 -13.54
N PRO A 218 16.64 1.33 -12.30
CA PRO A 218 17.66 0.85 -11.39
C PRO A 218 17.50 -0.64 -11.04
N LEU A 219 16.26 -1.13 -10.93
CA LEU A 219 15.96 -2.54 -10.63
C LEU A 219 16.32 -3.44 -11.82
N LYS A 220 15.98 -3.01 -13.05
CA LYS A 220 16.35 -3.70 -14.30
C LYS A 220 17.86 -3.87 -14.43
N ALA A 221 18.62 -2.82 -14.11
CA ALA A 221 20.09 -2.86 -14.17
C ALA A 221 20.69 -3.91 -13.22
N LEU A 222 20.07 -4.14 -12.06
CA LEU A 222 20.51 -5.19 -11.13
C LEU A 222 20.27 -6.59 -11.69
N ILE A 223 19.10 -6.83 -12.29
CA ILE A 223 18.75 -8.13 -12.90
C ILE A 223 19.73 -8.47 -14.03
N CYS A 224 20.01 -7.54 -14.94
CA CYS A 224 20.90 -7.78 -16.09
C CYS A 224 22.34 -8.13 -15.69
N ARG A 225 22.84 -7.57 -14.57
CA ARG A 225 24.19 -7.85 -14.07
C ARG A 225 24.35 -9.28 -13.56
N GLU A 226 23.30 -9.85 -12.97
CA GLU A 226 23.31 -11.23 -12.46
C GLU A 226 23.22 -12.28 -13.57
N THR A 227 22.51 -12.00 -14.67
CA THR A 227 22.40 -12.91 -15.82
C THR A 227 23.64 -12.95 -16.72
N SER A 228 24.60 -12.06 -16.47
CA SER A 228 25.85 -11.95 -17.23
C SER A 228 27.05 -12.63 -16.55
N LEU A 229 26.81 -13.32 -15.43
CA LEU A 229 27.77 -14.11 -14.64
C LEU A 229 27.40 -15.59 -14.73
#